data_AF-A7TF46-F1
#
_entry.id   AF-A7TF46-F1
#
_cell.length_a   1.000
_cell.length_b   1.000
_cell.length_c   1.000
_cell.angle_alpha   90.00
_cell.angle_beta   90.00
_cell.angle_gamma   90.00
#
_symmetry.space_group_name_H-M   'P 1'
#
loop_
_entity.id
_entity.type
_entity.pdbx_description
1 polymer ?
#
loop_
_entity_poly.entity_id
_entity_poly.type
_entity_poly.pdbx_seq_one_letter_code
_entity_poly.pdbx_strand_id
1 'polypeptide(L)'
;MDGDKIMTDAETVSTGETRLQNLEIQMGEFSRDMKEVKANSINNDKRMQEMQSLLEQLTGMFKAQSRTEEIHGKTLEQASIQFSKLQRNEEEMRINLKKDEEEIIGIEENEKQITNRIIEDESKASLMEQRIIQIEERLNNGNPNNTNGFKSRSKLPSQNETLAKVERHFPSLVIYGNHSLVANCTKNYSDVSVPMNNDAILKDEDIEDPLDVLLTIQGLLVGKHVRFQDWGNFLYSCCKKNARSYLTDQRGFIVDWTTAIAKFFQTFDFGARTQSELSELSHFNPKAGDDAREYFVNLVHKGKAIRNIYVRFTL
;
A
#
# COMPACT_ATOMS: atom_id res chain seq x y z
N MET A 1 -15.36 69.31 -149.03
CA MET A 1 -15.61 70.31 -147.98
C MET A 1 -15.42 69.59 -146.66
N ASP A 2 -14.34 70.00 -145.97
CA ASP A 2 -14.17 70.10 -144.52
C ASP A 2 -14.73 69.05 -143.57
N GLY A 3 -13.88 68.62 -142.63
CA GLY A 3 -14.29 68.51 -141.23
C GLY A 3 -13.89 67.22 -140.50
N ASP A 4 -12.82 67.33 -139.72
CA ASP A 4 -12.43 66.57 -138.52
C ASP A 4 -13.52 65.74 -137.79
N LYS A 5 -13.14 64.54 -137.30
CA LYS A 5 -12.92 64.36 -135.85
C LYS A 5 -12.21 63.04 -135.50
N ILE A 6 -11.03 63.18 -134.91
CA ILE A 6 -10.31 62.21 -134.10
C ILE A 6 -10.98 62.15 -132.71
N MET A 7 -11.22 60.94 -132.20
CA MET A 7 -11.28 60.50 -130.79
C MET A 7 -12.03 59.16 -130.80
N THR A 8 -11.45 58.01 -130.42
CA THR A 8 -11.01 57.67 -129.07
C THR A 8 -10.13 56.40 -129.07
N ASP A 9 -8.81 56.55 -128.96
CA ASP A 9 -7.87 55.47 -128.59
C ASP A 9 -7.45 55.55 -127.10
N ALA A 10 -8.24 56.22 -126.26
CA ALA A 10 -7.93 56.48 -124.85
C ALA A 10 -8.67 55.58 -123.83
N GLU A 11 -9.73 54.86 -124.23
CA GLU A 11 -10.57 54.08 -123.30
C GLU A 11 -10.03 52.65 -123.04
N THR A 12 -9.21 52.09 -123.92
CA THR A 12 -8.63 50.74 -123.78
C THR A 12 -7.32 50.72 -122.99
N VAL A 13 -6.56 51.83 -122.96
CA VAL A 13 -5.34 51.95 -122.14
C VAL A 13 -5.68 52.25 -120.67
N SER A 14 -6.69 53.09 -120.44
CA SER A 14 -7.17 53.44 -119.09
C SER A 14 -7.71 52.23 -118.31
N THR A 15 -8.39 51.29 -118.97
CA THR A 15 -8.96 50.08 -118.34
C THR A 15 -7.92 49.00 -118.03
N GLY A 16 -6.81 48.93 -118.78
CA GLY A 16 -5.70 48.01 -118.53
C GLY A 16 -4.84 48.43 -117.33
N GLU A 17 -4.50 49.72 -117.24
CA GLU A 17 -3.72 50.28 -116.11
C GLU A 17 -4.49 50.18 -114.79
N THR A 18 -5.79 50.47 -114.80
CA THR A 18 -6.65 50.35 -113.60
C THR A 18 -6.77 48.90 -113.11
N ARG A 19 -6.78 47.91 -114.03
CA ARG A 19 -6.78 46.48 -113.67
C ARG A 19 -5.43 46.01 -113.11
N LEU A 20 -4.32 46.50 -113.64
CA LEU A 20 -2.97 46.23 -113.13
C LEU A 20 -2.78 46.81 -111.73
N GLN A 21 -3.22 48.06 -111.50
CA GLN A 21 -3.19 48.67 -110.17
C GLN A 21 -4.05 47.90 -109.15
N ASN A 22 -5.25 47.44 -109.54
CA ASN A 22 -6.08 46.61 -108.66
C ASN A 22 -5.44 45.25 -108.34
N LEU A 23 -4.73 44.64 -109.29
CA LEU A 23 -3.98 43.39 -109.06
C LEU A 23 -2.76 43.61 -108.16
N GLU A 24 -2.05 44.72 -108.30
CA GLU A 24 -0.95 45.10 -107.39
C GLU A 24 -1.46 45.35 -105.97
N ILE A 25 -2.61 46.02 -105.83
CA ILE A 25 -3.26 46.23 -104.53
C ILE A 25 -3.67 44.88 -103.91
N GLN A 26 -4.32 44.00 -104.67
CA GLN A 26 -4.72 42.67 -104.18
C GLN A 26 -3.52 41.78 -103.82
N MET A 27 -2.44 41.79 -104.61
CA MET A 27 -1.21 41.07 -104.25
C MET A 27 -0.53 41.70 -103.03
N GLY A 28 -0.60 43.01 -102.87
CA GLY A 28 -0.09 43.72 -101.70
C GLY A 28 -0.85 43.37 -100.41
N GLU A 29 -2.17 43.27 -100.49
CA GLU A 29 -3.06 42.81 -99.42
C GLU A 29 -2.80 41.34 -99.09
N PHE A 30 -2.76 40.46 -100.08
CA PHE A 30 -2.44 39.04 -99.88
C PHE A 30 -1.05 38.82 -99.27
N SER A 31 -0.04 39.60 -99.70
CA SER A 31 1.31 39.55 -99.12
C SER A 31 1.33 40.03 -97.67
N ARG A 32 0.48 41.00 -97.31
CA ARG A 32 0.33 41.50 -95.94
C ARG A 32 -0.34 40.46 -95.06
N ASP A 33 -1.45 39.88 -95.51
CA ASP A 33 -2.17 38.82 -94.79
C ASP A 33 -1.27 37.60 -94.59
N MET A 34 -0.49 37.21 -95.60
CA MET A 34 0.43 36.08 -95.49
C MET A 34 1.59 36.37 -94.52
N LYS A 35 2.06 37.61 -94.41
CA LYS A 35 3.03 38.03 -93.38
C LYS A 35 2.41 38.00 -91.98
N GLU A 36 1.16 38.43 -91.84
CA GLU A 36 0.44 38.41 -90.56
C GLU A 36 0.16 36.98 -90.09
N VAL A 37 -0.29 36.10 -90.99
CA VAL A 37 -0.45 34.66 -90.70
C VAL A 37 0.88 34.02 -90.30
N LYS A 38 1.98 34.38 -90.97
CA LYS A 38 3.31 33.86 -90.62
C LYS A 38 3.79 34.38 -89.26
N ALA A 39 3.55 35.65 -88.94
CA ALA A 39 3.86 36.23 -87.63
C ALA A 39 3.03 35.57 -86.51
N ASN A 40 1.74 35.32 -86.75
CA ASN A 40 0.86 34.63 -85.83
C ASN A 40 1.26 33.16 -85.63
N SER A 41 1.70 32.46 -86.68
CA SER A 41 2.25 31.10 -86.58
C SER A 41 3.49 31.07 -85.69
N ILE A 42 4.44 31.97 -85.91
CA ILE A 42 5.67 32.07 -85.09
C ILE A 42 5.35 32.37 -83.62
N ASN A 43 4.38 33.25 -83.38
CA ASN A 43 3.96 33.58 -82.01
C ASN A 43 3.26 32.40 -81.32
N ASN A 44 2.46 31.63 -82.07
CA ASN A 44 1.83 30.40 -81.55
C ASN A 44 2.86 29.31 -81.24
N ASP A 45 3.87 29.12 -82.09
CA ASP A 45 4.95 28.17 -81.84
C ASP A 45 5.74 28.55 -80.59
N LYS A 46 6.02 29.86 -80.41
CA LYS A 46 6.68 30.36 -79.20
C LYS A 46 5.84 30.09 -77.94
N ARG A 47 4.53 30.36 -77.98
CA ARG A 47 3.62 30.03 -76.87
C ARG A 47 3.59 28.54 -76.59
N MET A 48 3.61 27.70 -77.62
CA MET A 48 3.61 26.24 -77.46
C MET A 48 4.91 25.76 -76.79
N GLN A 49 6.06 26.32 -77.15
CA GLN A 49 7.34 26.05 -76.49
C GLN A 49 7.36 26.49 -75.02
N GLU A 50 6.83 27.68 -74.71
CA GLU A 50 6.69 28.16 -73.32
C GLU A 50 5.78 27.23 -72.51
N MET A 51 4.68 26.77 -73.11
CA MET A 51 3.73 25.87 -72.46
C MET A 51 4.34 24.47 -72.22
N GLN A 52 5.14 23.96 -73.17
CA GLN A 52 5.91 22.72 -72.99
C GLN A 52 6.93 22.85 -71.85
N SER A 53 7.67 23.96 -71.81
CA SER A 53 8.64 24.22 -70.74
C SER A 53 7.97 24.29 -69.36
N LEU A 54 6.80 24.94 -69.26
CA LEU A 54 6.01 24.97 -68.02
C LEU A 54 5.52 23.58 -67.61
N LEU A 55 5.06 22.76 -68.55
CA LEU A 55 4.64 21.38 -68.28
C LEU A 55 5.80 20.50 -67.79
N GLU A 56 6.99 20.66 -68.37
CA GLU A 56 8.19 19.97 -67.90
C GLU A 56 8.59 20.40 -66.49
N GLN A 57 8.55 21.70 -66.19
CA GLN A 57 8.78 22.20 -64.83
C GLN A 57 7.78 21.63 -63.83
N LEU A 58 6.48 21.66 -64.16
CA LEU A 58 5.42 21.14 -63.31
C LEU A 58 5.62 19.64 -63.05
N THR A 59 5.97 18.88 -64.09
CA THR A 59 6.28 17.45 -63.98
C THR A 59 7.49 17.19 -63.09
N GLY A 60 8.53 18.03 -63.20
CA GLY A 60 9.69 17.99 -62.32
C GLY A 60 9.33 18.24 -60.86
N MET A 61 8.48 19.24 -60.59
CA MET A 61 7.98 19.55 -59.25
C MET A 61 7.17 18.40 -58.65
N PHE A 62 6.25 17.79 -59.40
CA PHE A 62 5.47 16.63 -58.93
C PHE A 62 6.36 15.44 -58.60
N LYS A 63 7.39 15.16 -59.43
CA LYS A 63 8.36 14.10 -59.13
C LYS A 63 9.16 14.38 -57.86
N ALA A 64 9.56 15.63 -57.63
CA ALA A 64 10.25 16.03 -56.41
C ALA A 64 9.35 15.87 -55.18
N GLN A 65 8.11 16.35 -55.25
CA GLN A 65 7.13 16.23 -54.17
C GLN A 65 6.83 14.77 -53.83
N SER A 66 6.60 13.93 -54.84
CA SER A 66 6.35 12.49 -54.64
C SER A 66 7.51 11.80 -53.91
N ARG A 67 8.76 12.15 -54.22
CA ARG A 67 9.94 11.65 -53.48
C ARG A 67 9.97 12.14 -52.04
N THR A 68 9.62 13.40 -51.79
CA THR A 68 9.55 13.95 -50.43
C THR A 68 8.49 13.25 -49.60
N GLU A 69 7.30 13.00 -50.17
CA GLU A 69 6.23 12.25 -49.50
C GLU A 69 6.63 10.80 -49.23
N GLU A 70 7.32 10.14 -50.16
CA GLU A 70 7.86 8.79 -49.95
C GLU A 70 8.87 8.75 -48.79
N ILE A 71 9.79 9.73 -48.74
CA ILE A 71 10.75 9.86 -47.64
C ILE A 71 10.01 10.09 -46.33
N HIS A 72 9.03 11.00 -46.31
CA HIS A 72 8.25 11.30 -45.11
C HIS A 72 7.48 10.07 -44.61
N GLY A 73 6.88 9.30 -45.52
CA GLY A 73 6.21 8.04 -45.21
C GLY A 73 7.16 7.02 -44.56
N LYS A 74 8.36 6.82 -45.13
CA LYS A 74 9.38 5.93 -44.55
C LYS A 74 9.86 6.41 -43.18
N THR A 75 10.04 7.72 -42.98
CA THR A 75 10.41 8.28 -41.68
C THR A 75 9.30 8.05 -40.65
N LEU A 76 8.04 8.25 -41.02
CA LEU A 76 6.89 8.02 -40.13
C LEU A 76 6.77 6.54 -39.75
N GLU A 77 6.96 5.63 -40.70
CA GLU A 77 6.97 4.18 -40.45
C GLU A 77 8.10 3.79 -39.48
N GLN A 78 9.31 4.30 -39.70
CA GLN A 78 10.44 4.09 -38.77
C GLN A 78 10.14 4.64 -37.37
N ALA A 79 9.55 5.84 -37.26
CA ALA A 79 9.15 6.41 -35.98
C ALA A 79 8.08 5.55 -35.29
N SER A 80 7.10 5.03 -36.02
CA SER A 80 6.07 4.14 -35.50
C SER A 80 6.64 2.83 -34.96
N ILE A 81 7.64 2.25 -35.65
CA ILE A 81 8.33 1.03 -35.21
C ILE A 81 9.13 1.31 -33.92
N GLN A 82 9.85 2.44 -33.86
CA GLN A 82 10.61 2.83 -32.67
C GLN A 82 9.69 3.08 -31.47
N PHE A 83 8.56 3.76 -31.69
CA PHE A 83 7.57 4.00 -30.65
C PHE A 83 6.98 2.69 -30.11
N SER A 84 6.66 1.74 -31.00
CA SER A 84 6.17 0.41 -30.59
C SER A 84 7.21 -0.37 -29.78
N LYS A 85 8.51 -0.23 -30.09
CA LYS A 85 9.58 -0.84 -29.30
C LYS A 85 9.69 -0.19 -27.92
N LEU A 86 9.60 1.13 -27.84
CA LEU A 86 9.62 1.86 -26.56
C LEU A 86 8.46 1.42 -25.66
N GLN A 87 7.23 1.31 -26.19
CA GLN A 87 6.08 0.84 -25.41
C GLN A 87 6.29 -0.58 -24.86
N ARG A 88 6.86 -1.50 -25.66
CA ARG A 88 7.17 -2.86 -25.17
C ARG A 88 8.22 -2.85 -24.09
N ASN A 89 9.29 -2.07 -24.25
CA ASN A 89 10.35 -1.95 -23.25
C ASN A 89 9.83 -1.34 -21.95
N GLU A 90 8.93 -0.36 -22.02
CA GLU A 90 8.29 0.25 -20.86
C GLU A 90 7.44 -0.77 -20.09
N GLU A 91 6.64 -1.58 -20.81
CA GLU A 91 5.84 -2.63 -20.17
C GLU A 91 6.70 -3.74 -19.56
N GLU A 92 7.78 -4.14 -20.24
CA GLU A 92 8.73 -5.13 -19.71
C GLU A 92 9.44 -4.62 -18.45
N MET A 93 9.85 -3.35 -18.44
CA MET A 93 10.43 -2.70 -17.26
C MET A 93 9.43 -2.65 -16.10
N ARG A 94 8.16 -2.34 -16.39
CA ARG A 94 7.09 -2.30 -15.38
C ARG A 94 6.84 -3.68 -14.78
N ILE A 95 6.87 -4.75 -15.59
CA ILE A 95 6.73 -6.13 -15.13
C ILE A 95 7.91 -6.51 -14.22
N ASN A 96 9.14 -6.18 -14.62
CA ASN A 96 10.32 -6.46 -13.82
C ASN A 96 10.30 -5.71 -12.47
N LEU A 97 9.92 -4.43 -12.47
CA LEU A 97 9.79 -3.64 -11.23
C LEU A 97 8.78 -4.24 -10.25
N LYS A 98 7.63 -4.75 -10.74
CA LYS A 98 6.67 -5.43 -9.88
C LYS A 98 7.23 -6.73 -9.29
N LYS A 99 7.99 -7.47 -10.09
CA LYS A 99 8.62 -8.71 -9.63
C LYS A 99 9.68 -8.43 -8.57
N ASP A 100 10.47 -7.38 -8.75
CA ASP A 100 11.46 -6.94 -7.76
C ASP A 100 10.77 -6.47 -6.46
N GLU A 101 9.63 -5.78 -6.56
CA GLU A 101 8.83 -5.37 -5.39
C GLU A 101 8.28 -6.58 -4.62
N GLU A 102 7.75 -7.60 -5.31
CA GLU A 102 7.32 -8.85 -4.70
C GLU A 102 8.49 -9.61 -4.03
N GLU A 103 9.67 -9.61 -4.63
CA GLU A 103 10.87 -10.22 -4.06
C GLU A 103 11.34 -9.49 -2.79
N ILE A 104 11.32 -8.15 -2.80
CA ILE A 104 11.65 -7.33 -1.61
C ILE A 104 10.67 -7.61 -0.47
N ILE A 105 9.37 -7.67 -0.74
CA ILE A 105 8.37 -8.01 0.28
C ILE A 105 8.63 -9.41 0.86
N GLY A 106 8.99 -10.38 0.02
CA GLY A 106 9.35 -11.72 0.46
C GLY A 106 10.61 -11.75 1.34
N ILE A 107 11.61 -10.92 1.04
CA ILE A 107 12.82 -10.76 1.87
C ILE A 107 12.45 -10.16 3.22
N GLU A 108 11.65 -9.10 3.28
CA GLU A 108 11.24 -8.46 4.54
C GLU A 108 10.43 -9.41 5.44
N GLU A 109 9.52 -10.20 4.88
CA GLU A 109 8.78 -11.21 5.64
C GLU A 109 9.71 -12.30 6.20
N ASN A 110 10.69 -12.73 5.42
CA ASN A 110 11.66 -13.73 5.84
C ASN A 110 12.61 -13.18 6.91
N GLU A 111 13.06 -11.93 6.80
CA GLU A 111 13.84 -11.25 7.84
C GLU A 111 13.05 -11.15 9.14
N LYS A 112 11.78 -10.74 9.10
CA LYS A 112 10.91 -10.73 10.30
C LYS A 112 10.80 -12.12 10.93
N GLN A 113 10.67 -13.18 10.14
CA GLN A 113 10.65 -14.55 10.66
C GLN A 113 11.98 -14.93 11.32
N ILE A 114 13.12 -14.55 10.74
CA ILE A 114 14.44 -14.81 11.31
C ILE A 114 14.62 -14.03 12.62
N THR A 115 14.26 -12.73 12.65
CA THR A 115 14.35 -11.91 13.86
C THR A 115 13.49 -12.49 14.98
N ASN A 116 12.26 -12.91 14.68
CA ASN A 116 11.39 -13.56 15.67
C ASN A 116 12.01 -14.86 16.20
N ARG A 117 12.64 -15.68 15.34
CA ARG A 117 13.35 -16.89 15.79
C ARG A 117 14.56 -16.56 16.65
N ILE A 118 15.33 -15.53 16.31
CA ILE A 118 16.48 -15.09 17.11
C ILE A 118 16.01 -14.64 18.50
N ILE A 119 14.96 -13.83 18.59
CA ILE A 119 14.39 -13.38 19.87
C ILE A 119 13.88 -14.58 20.68
N GLU A 120 13.19 -15.53 20.05
CA GLU A 120 12.75 -16.76 20.72
C GLU A 120 13.92 -17.60 21.24
N ASP A 121 14.99 -17.73 20.45
CA ASP A 121 16.15 -18.52 20.80
C ASP A 121 17.03 -17.82 21.86
N GLU A 122 17.13 -16.49 21.84
CA GLU A 122 17.75 -15.69 22.92
C GLU A 122 16.96 -15.78 24.22
N SER A 123 15.62 -15.75 24.16
CA SER A 123 14.76 -15.98 25.32
C SER A 123 14.96 -17.38 25.90
N LYS A 124 15.01 -18.42 25.06
CA LYS A 124 15.32 -19.80 25.47
C LYS A 124 16.74 -19.92 26.05
N ALA A 125 17.71 -19.24 25.45
CA ALA A 125 19.09 -19.25 25.93
C ALA A 125 19.19 -18.58 27.30
N SER A 126 18.56 -17.43 27.51
CA SER A 126 18.48 -16.75 28.81
C SER A 126 17.81 -17.64 29.87
N LEU A 127 16.73 -18.33 29.51
CA LEU A 127 16.05 -19.29 30.39
C LEU A 127 16.93 -20.51 30.73
N MET A 128 17.71 -21.00 29.75
CA MET A 128 18.70 -22.05 29.98
C MET A 128 19.85 -21.57 30.87
N GLU A 129 20.34 -20.36 30.67
CA GLU A 129 21.43 -19.77 31.45
C GLU A 129 20.99 -19.54 32.90
N GLN A 130 19.78 -19.04 33.14
CA GLN A 130 19.17 -18.99 34.47
C GLN A 130 19.06 -20.39 35.10
N ARG A 131 18.69 -21.42 34.32
CA ARG A 131 18.66 -22.80 34.81
C ARG A 131 20.05 -23.34 35.14
N ILE A 132 21.07 -23.02 34.35
CA ILE A 132 22.46 -23.44 34.58
C ILE A 132 22.99 -22.77 35.85
N ILE A 133 22.79 -21.47 36.01
CA ILE A 133 23.15 -20.73 37.24
C ILE A 133 22.47 -21.38 38.46
N GLN A 134 21.18 -21.70 38.37
CA GLN A 134 20.47 -22.40 39.45
C GLN A 134 21.01 -23.81 39.72
N ILE A 135 21.57 -24.50 38.72
CA ILE A 135 22.16 -25.83 38.89
C ILE A 135 23.57 -25.72 39.50
N GLU A 136 24.37 -24.74 39.08
CA GLU A 136 25.70 -24.46 39.64
C GLU A 136 25.61 -24.02 41.11
N GLU A 137 24.63 -23.18 41.45
CA GLU A 137 24.33 -22.79 42.84
C GLU A 137 23.87 -23.98 43.71
N ARG A 138 23.21 -24.98 43.12
CA ARG A 138 22.81 -26.22 43.82
C ARG A 138 24.00 -27.15 44.06
N LEU A 139 24.95 -27.22 43.13
CA LEU A 139 26.13 -28.07 43.24
C LEU A 139 27.16 -27.49 44.22
N ASN A 140 27.34 -26.16 44.24
CA ASN A 140 28.28 -25.49 45.15
C ASN A 140 27.80 -25.41 46.61
N ASN A 141 26.50 -25.58 46.88
CA ASN A 141 25.92 -25.52 48.24
C ASN A 141 25.66 -26.91 48.88
N GLY A 142 26.24 -27.97 48.32
CA GLY A 142 26.17 -29.32 48.89
C GLY A 142 27.14 -29.53 50.04
N ASN A 143 26.84 -29.04 51.26
CA ASN A 143 27.44 -29.57 52.49
C ASN A 143 26.38 -29.68 53.60
N PRO A 144 26.15 -30.88 54.17
CA PRO A 144 25.14 -31.06 55.21
C PRO A 144 25.74 -30.68 56.57
N ASN A 145 24.95 -29.96 57.36
CA ASN A 145 25.20 -29.54 58.76
C ASN A 145 25.81 -28.15 58.93
N ASN A 146 24.98 -27.13 59.10
CA ASN A 146 24.80 -26.52 60.43
C ASN A 146 23.82 -25.33 60.40
N THR A 147 22.88 -25.41 61.34
CA THR A 147 22.33 -24.34 62.20
C THR A 147 22.26 -22.88 61.70
N ASN A 148 21.02 -22.38 61.83
CA ASN A 148 20.59 -21.00 62.11
C ASN A 148 20.29 -20.08 60.92
N GLY A 149 19.00 -20.06 60.56
CA GLY A 149 18.28 -18.82 60.32
C GLY A 149 18.47 -18.15 58.97
N PHE A 150 17.89 -18.71 57.91
CA PHE A 150 16.99 -17.98 56.99
C PHE A 150 16.40 -19.01 56.02
N LYS A 151 15.08 -19.17 56.07
CA LYS A 151 14.34 -20.02 55.14
C LYS A 151 14.39 -19.39 53.76
N SER A 152 14.85 -20.12 52.74
CA SER A 152 14.28 -20.06 51.38
C SER A 152 14.72 -21.27 50.56
N ARG A 153 14.06 -22.41 50.83
CA ARG A 153 13.68 -23.31 49.75
C ARG A 153 12.69 -22.53 48.88
N SER A 154 13.09 -22.02 47.71
CA SER A 154 12.17 -21.39 46.77
C SER A 154 11.30 -22.46 46.10
N LYS A 155 10.28 -22.91 46.82
CA LYS A 155 9.12 -23.53 46.20
C LYS A 155 8.42 -22.43 45.40
N LEU A 156 8.04 -22.73 44.15
CA LEU A 156 7.04 -21.94 43.43
C LEU A 156 5.87 -21.67 44.39
N PRO A 157 5.32 -20.44 44.43
CA PRO A 157 4.22 -20.13 45.31
C PRO A 157 3.08 -21.11 45.03
N SER A 158 2.48 -21.60 46.11
CA SER A 158 1.31 -22.46 46.01
C SER A 158 0.16 -21.69 45.35
N GLN A 159 -0.77 -22.41 44.72
CA GLN A 159 -1.96 -21.83 44.10
C GLN A 159 -2.69 -20.84 45.03
N ASN A 160 -2.82 -21.18 46.31
CA ASN A 160 -3.48 -20.32 47.30
C ASN A 160 -2.67 -19.06 47.63
N GLU A 161 -1.34 -19.14 47.68
CA GLU A 161 -0.48 -17.96 47.88
C GLU A 161 -0.54 -17.03 46.68
N THR A 162 -0.57 -17.58 45.45
CA THR A 162 -0.73 -16.78 44.24
C THR A 162 -2.10 -16.12 44.19
N LEU A 163 -3.18 -16.86 44.43
CA LEU A 163 -4.54 -16.30 44.45
C LEU A 163 -4.70 -15.20 45.51
N ALA A 164 -4.13 -15.37 46.71
CA ALA A 164 -4.15 -14.32 47.72
C ALA A 164 -3.41 -13.04 47.28
N LYS A 165 -2.31 -13.18 46.52
CA LYS A 165 -1.62 -12.02 45.92
C LYS A 165 -2.45 -11.38 44.82
N VAL A 166 -3.06 -12.18 43.94
CA VAL A 166 -3.95 -11.67 42.88
C VAL A 166 -5.14 -10.94 43.50
N GLU A 167 -5.83 -11.53 44.48
CA GLU A 167 -6.97 -10.91 45.15
C GLU A 167 -6.59 -9.59 45.83
N ARG A 168 -5.37 -9.49 46.36
CA ARG A 168 -4.87 -8.25 46.96
C ARG A 168 -4.64 -7.13 45.93
N HIS A 169 -4.13 -7.44 44.74
CA HIS A 169 -3.82 -6.43 43.71
C HIS A 169 -5.01 -6.18 42.77
N PHE A 170 -5.76 -7.24 42.47
CA PHE A 170 -6.85 -7.31 41.48
C PHE A 170 -8.07 -8.05 42.07
N PRO A 171 -8.75 -7.47 43.08
CA PRO A 171 -9.81 -8.16 43.83
C PRO A 171 -11.00 -8.59 42.97
N SER A 172 -11.26 -7.89 41.86
CA SER A 172 -12.36 -8.20 40.95
C SER A 172 -12.10 -9.40 40.04
N LEU A 173 -10.85 -9.88 39.95
CA LEU A 173 -10.46 -10.95 39.02
C LEU A 173 -10.65 -12.36 39.64
N VAL A 174 -10.45 -12.49 40.94
CA VAL A 174 -10.59 -13.77 41.65
C VAL A 174 -12.06 -14.00 41.98
N ILE A 175 -12.73 -14.77 41.13
CA ILE A 175 -14.13 -15.15 41.30
C ILE A 175 -14.23 -16.64 41.65
N TYR A 176 -15.13 -16.97 42.58
CA TYR A 176 -15.52 -18.33 42.94
C TYR A 176 -16.97 -18.60 42.54
N GLY A 177 -17.36 -19.87 42.43
CA GLY A 177 -18.70 -20.25 41.95
C GLY A 177 -19.88 -19.76 42.81
N ASN A 178 -19.64 -19.37 44.06
CA ASN A 178 -20.63 -18.76 44.96
C ASN A 178 -20.64 -17.23 44.96
N HIS A 179 -19.85 -16.58 44.09
CA HIS A 179 -19.74 -15.13 44.03
C HIS A 179 -21.02 -14.50 43.47
N SER A 180 -21.44 -13.35 44.02
CA SER A 180 -22.68 -12.67 43.64
C SER A 180 -22.73 -12.29 42.14
N LEU A 181 -21.59 -11.91 41.56
CA LEU A 181 -21.46 -11.61 40.13
C LEU A 181 -21.87 -12.77 39.21
N VAL A 182 -21.72 -14.02 39.65
CA VAL A 182 -22.05 -15.21 38.84
C VAL A 182 -23.37 -15.87 39.24
N ALA A 183 -24.09 -15.32 40.22
CA ALA A 183 -25.36 -15.89 40.70
C ALA A 183 -26.42 -16.01 39.58
N ASN A 184 -26.41 -15.09 38.61
CA ASN A 184 -27.34 -15.08 37.46
C ASN A 184 -26.73 -15.70 36.19
N CYS A 185 -25.53 -16.28 36.27
CA CYS A 185 -24.84 -16.88 35.15
C CYS A 185 -25.23 -18.36 35.01
N THR A 186 -26.30 -18.65 34.27
CA THR A 186 -26.92 -19.99 34.22
C THR A 186 -26.92 -20.64 32.84
N LYS A 187 -26.66 -19.86 31.77
CA LYS A 187 -26.77 -20.32 30.38
C LYS A 187 -25.56 -21.19 30.01
N ASN A 188 -25.77 -22.30 29.31
CA ASN A 188 -24.64 -23.08 28.80
C ASN A 188 -23.90 -22.27 27.74
N TYR A 189 -22.58 -22.45 27.64
CA TYR A 189 -21.79 -21.79 26.61
C TYR A 189 -22.28 -22.08 25.17
N SER A 190 -22.75 -23.30 24.90
CA SER A 190 -23.31 -23.69 23.59
C SER A 190 -24.51 -22.86 23.14
N ASP A 191 -25.24 -22.27 24.09
CA ASP A 191 -26.54 -21.64 23.85
C ASP A 191 -26.41 -20.11 23.70
N VAL A 192 -25.17 -19.60 23.74
CA VAL A 192 -24.88 -18.18 23.86
C VAL A 192 -23.79 -17.78 22.88
N SER A 193 -24.12 -16.83 21.99
CA SER A 193 -23.13 -16.22 21.11
C SER A 193 -22.31 -15.18 21.88
N VAL A 194 -21.12 -15.59 22.34
CA VAL A 194 -20.11 -14.67 22.90
C VAL A 194 -19.18 -14.25 21.76
N PRO A 195 -19.19 -12.98 21.33
CA PRO A 195 -18.32 -12.52 20.26
C PRO A 195 -16.87 -12.58 20.74
N MET A 196 -16.02 -13.29 19.99
CA MET A 196 -14.60 -13.39 20.26
C MET A 196 -13.90 -12.21 19.60
N ASN A 197 -13.81 -11.10 20.33
CA ASN A 197 -13.15 -9.88 19.88
C ASN A 197 -11.63 -9.99 20.05
N ASN A 198 -10.86 -9.21 19.29
CA ASN A 198 -9.40 -9.20 19.39
C ASN A 198 -8.90 -8.86 20.81
N ASP A 199 -9.65 -8.06 21.56
CA ASP A 199 -9.34 -7.67 22.95
C ASP A 199 -9.58 -8.79 23.98
N ALA A 200 -10.25 -9.88 23.56
CA ALA A 200 -10.51 -11.06 24.37
C ALA A 200 -9.63 -12.26 23.96
N ILE A 201 -8.65 -12.04 23.06
CA ILE A 201 -7.68 -13.06 22.66
C ILE A 201 -6.43 -12.89 23.50
N LEU A 202 -6.07 -13.93 24.25
CA LEU A 202 -4.84 -13.93 25.05
C LEU A 202 -3.68 -14.38 24.15
N LYS A 203 -2.82 -13.42 23.79
CA LYS A 203 -1.63 -13.63 22.98
C LYS A 203 -0.44 -13.96 23.89
N ASP A 204 0.65 -14.36 23.26
CA ASP A 204 1.87 -14.71 24.01
C ASP A 204 2.49 -13.48 24.70
N GLU A 205 2.35 -12.29 24.12
CA GLU A 205 2.74 -11.00 24.71
C GLU A 205 1.95 -10.65 25.99
N ASP A 206 0.72 -11.16 26.12
CA ASP A 206 -0.15 -10.89 27.26
C ASP A 206 0.11 -11.84 28.44
N ILE A 207 0.97 -12.87 28.29
CA ILE A 207 1.21 -13.86 29.35
C ILE A 207 1.89 -13.22 30.57
N GLU A 208 2.75 -12.22 30.34
CA GLU A 208 3.46 -11.50 31.40
C GLU A 208 2.55 -10.52 32.15
N ASP A 209 1.48 -10.04 31.50
CA ASP A 209 0.46 -9.20 32.11
C ASP A 209 -0.94 -9.49 31.53
N PRO A 210 -1.61 -10.55 32.00
CA PRO A 210 -2.87 -10.98 31.39
C PRO A 210 -4.08 -10.22 31.92
N LEU A 211 -3.90 -9.21 32.77
CA LEU A 211 -4.97 -8.60 33.56
C LEU A 211 -6.11 -8.04 32.69
N ASP A 212 -5.80 -7.18 31.73
CA ASP A 212 -6.80 -6.48 30.94
C ASP A 212 -7.61 -7.42 30.05
N VAL A 213 -6.94 -8.41 29.47
CA VAL A 213 -7.58 -9.45 28.64
C VAL A 213 -8.48 -10.32 29.51
N LEU A 214 -8.03 -10.74 30.70
CA LEU A 214 -8.83 -11.57 31.61
C LEU A 214 -10.05 -10.82 32.15
N LEU A 215 -9.93 -9.54 32.48
CA LEU A 215 -11.07 -8.71 32.89
C LEU A 215 -12.08 -8.51 31.74
N THR A 216 -11.58 -8.35 30.51
CA THR A 216 -12.42 -8.26 29.31
C THR A 216 -13.22 -9.54 29.09
N ILE A 217 -12.56 -10.70 29.15
CA ILE A 217 -13.19 -12.01 29.06
C ILE A 217 -14.25 -12.19 30.16
N GLN A 218 -13.90 -11.85 31.40
CA GLN A 218 -14.82 -11.94 32.53
C GLN A 218 -16.08 -11.07 32.31
N GLY A 219 -15.90 -9.82 31.85
CA GLY A 219 -17.01 -8.91 31.55
C GLY A 219 -17.95 -9.46 30.47
N LEU A 220 -17.39 -10.06 29.41
CA LEU A 220 -18.16 -10.69 28.34
C LEU A 220 -18.99 -11.87 28.85
N LEU A 221 -18.38 -12.76 29.64
CA LEU A 221 -19.04 -13.94 30.17
C LEU A 221 -20.15 -13.60 31.15
N VAL A 222 -19.94 -12.61 32.03
CA VAL A 222 -20.96 -12.08 32.94
C VAL A 222 -22.09 -11.41 32.16
N GLY A 223 -21.77 -10.53 31.21
CA GLY A 223 -22.77 -9.80 30.42
C GLY A 223 -23.63 -10.73 29.56
N LYS A 224 -23.13 -11.92 29.24
CA LYS A 224 -23.84 -12.95 28.48
C LYS A 224 -24.47 -14.04 29.37
N HIS A 225 -24.28 -13.96 30.68
CA HIS A 225 -24.80 -14.92 31.67
C HIS A 225 -24.34 -16.37 31.44
N VAL A 226 -23.12 -16.55 30.95
CA VAL A 226 -22.53 -17.88 30.70
C VAL A 226 -22.23 -18.56 32.02
N ARG A 227 -22.61 -19.82 32.19
CA ARG A 227 -22.40 -20.60 33.42
C ARG A 227 -20.93 -20.62 33.82
N PHE A 228 -20.65 -20.34 35.10
CA PHE A 228 -19.28 -20.22 35.63
C PHE A 228 -18.38 -21.44 35.35
N GLN A 229 -18.97 -22.64 35.35
CA GLN A 229 -18.26 -23.89 35.05
C GLN A 229 -17.67 -23.93 33.63
N ASP A 230 -18.25 -23.18 32.69
CA ASP A 230 -17.81 -23.15 31.29
C ASP A 230 -16.72 -22.09 31.04
N TRP A 231 -16.43 -21.22 32.02
CA TRP A 231 -15.51 -20.09 31.83
C TRP A 231 -14.09 -20.53 31.52
N GLY A 232 -13.62 -21.64 32.10
CA GLY A 232 -12.32 -22.22 31.78
C GLY A 232 -12.21 -22.68 30.33
N ASN A 233 -13.27 -23.30 29.79
CA ASN A 233 -13.34 -23.74 28.40
C ASN A 233 -13.36 -22.55 27.42
N PHE A 234 -14.07 -21.48 27.78
CA PHE A 234 -14.07 -20.25 27.00
C PHE A 234 -12.68 -19.61 26.99
N LEU A 235 -12.05 -19.45 28.16
CA LEU A 235 -10.71 -18.90 28.29
C LEU A 235 -9.67 -19.72 27.49
N TYR A 236 -9.81 -21.05 27.49
CA TYR A 236 -8.99 -21.94 26.66
C TYR A 236 -9.13 -21.66 25.15
N SER A 237 -10.36 -21.38 24.72
CA SER A 237 -10.66 -21.02 23.32
C SER A 237 -10.05 -19.65 22.95
N CYS A 238 -10.00 -18.71 23.90
CA CYS A 238 -9.39 -17.40 23.77
C CYS A 238 -7.86 -17.41 23.67
N CYS A 239 -7.20 -18.50 24.03
CA CYS A 239 -5.74 -18.58 24.07
C CYS A 239 -5.12 -19.13 22.78
N LYS A 240 -3.99 -18.55 22.37
CA LYS A 240 -3.09 -19.12 21.35
C LYS A 240 -2.09 -20.09 21.99
N LYS A 241 -1.35 -20.82 21.13
CA LYS A 241 -0.59 -22.06 21.43
C LYS A 241 0.08 -22.11 22.82
N ASN A 242 0.93 -21.14 23.14
CA ASN A 242 1.76 -21.20 24.35
C ASN A 242 0.92 -20.95 25.62
N ALA A 243 0.00 -20.00 25.58
CA ALA A 243 -0.94 -19.71 26.67
C ALA A 243 -1.84 -20.91 27.05
N ARG A 244 -2.20 -21.78 26.09
CA ARG A 244 -3.03 -22.97 26.36
C ARG A 244 -2.37 -23.97 27.31
N SER A 245 -1.04 -24.04 27.34
CA SER A 245 -0.32 -24.93 28.24
C SER A 245 -0.56 -24.60 29.72
N TYR A 246 -0.77 -23.31 30.02
CA TYR A 246 -1.13 -22.82 31.36
C TYR A 246 -2.58 -23.15 31.72
N LEU A 247 -3.42 -23.49 30.75
CA LEU A 247 -4.84 -23.77 30.96
C LEU A 247 -5.17 -25.26 31.02
N THR A 248 -4.16 -26.14 30.97
CA THR A 248 -4.34 -27.58 31.12
C THR A 248 -3.63 -28.11 32.36
N ASP A 249 -4.23 -29.09 33.03
CA ASP A 249 -3.57 -29.83 34.11
C ASP A 249 -2.52 -30.82 33.57
N GLN A 250 -1.85 -31.54 34.47
CA GLN A 250 -0.84 -32.55 34.11
C GLN A 250 -1.40 -33.72 33.29
N ARG A 251 -2.72 -33.89 33.28
CA ARG A 251 -3.44 -34.94 32.55
C ARG A 251 -4.00 -34.43 31.22
N GLY A 252 -3.80 -33.14 30.90
CA GLY A 252 -4.29 -32.49 29.69
C GLY A 252 -5.73 -32.00 29.77
N PHE A 253 -6.37 -32.01 30.93
CA PHE A 253 -7.72 -31.47 31.10
C PHE A 253 -7.69 -29.95 31.28
N ILE A 254 -8.67 -29.26 30.69
CA ILE A 254 -8.84 -27.82 30.85
C ILE A 254 -9.16 -27.53 32.33
N VAL A 255 -8.43 -26.59 32.93
CA VAL A 255 -8.64 -26.18 34.32
C VAL A 255 -9.78 -25.17 34.43
N ASP A 256 -10.35 -25.05 35.64
CA ASP A 256 -11.37 -24.04 35.92
C ASP A 256 -10.80 -22.61 35.91
N TRP A 257 -11.69 -21.61 35.88
CA TRP A 257 -11.33 -20.19 35.85
C TRP A 257 -10.35 -19.83 36.98
N THR A 258 -10.69 -20.19 38.22
CA THR A 258 -9.88 -19.83 39.39
C THR A 258 -8.47 -20.45 39.33
N THR A 259 -8.33 -21.69 38.87
CA THR A 259 -7.03 -22.33 38.69
C THR A 259 -6.25 -21.72 37.53
N ALA A 260 -6.93 -21.34 36.45
CA ALA A 260 -6.31 -20.62 35.35
C ALA A 260 -5.70 -19.29 35.80
N ILE A 261 -6.44 -18.48 36.57
CA ILE A 261 -5.94 -17.24 37.16
C ILE A 261 -4.68 -17.51 38.00
N ALA A 262 -4.71 -18.53 38.85
CA ALA A 262 -3.57 -18.86 39.68
C ALA A 262 -2.32 -19.24 38.87
N LYS A 263 -2.49 -19.94 37.75
CA LYS A 263 -1.38 -20.35 36.88
C LYS A 263 -0.80 -19.19 36.09
N PHE A 264 -1.65 -18.32 35.53
CA PHE A 264 -1.20 -17.12 34.83
C PHE A 264 -0.38 -16.20 35.74
N PHE A 265 -0.81 -16.02 36.98
CA PHE A 265 -0.14 -15.14 37.93
C PHE A 265 0.97 -15.81 38.74
N GLN A 266 1.30 -17.08 38.47
CA GLN A 266 2.34 -17.81 39.22
C GLN A 266 3.75 -17.26 38.95
N THR A 267 3.97 -16.72 37.76
CA THR A 267 5.23 -16.11 37.30
C THR A 267 5.14 -14.59 37.20
N PHE A 268 4.00 -14.00 37.54
CA PHE A 268 3.80 -12.55 37.47
C PHE A 268 4.61 -11.83 38.55
N ASP A 269 5.41 -10.85 38.16
CA ASP A 269 6.20 -10.03 39.08
C ASP A 269 5.36 -8.88 39.64
N PHE A 270 4.61 -9.19 40.70
CA PHE A 270 3.86 -8.20 41.47
C PHE A 270 4.75 -7.07 42.03
N GLY A 271 6.03 -7.35 42.29
CA GLY A 271 6.98 -6.37 42.80
C GLY A 271 7.34 -5.32 41.75
N ALA A 272 7.73 -5.77 40.55
CA ALA A 272 8.01 -4.89 39.42
C ALA A 272 6.80 -4.03 39.02
N ARG A 273 5.60 -4.61 38.99
CA ARG A 273 4.34 -3.88 38.72
C ARG A 273 4.10 -2.78 39.75
N THR A 274 4.18 -3.12 41.03
CA THR A 274 3.97 -2.16 42.13
C THR A 274 5.01 -1.03 42.09
N GLN A 275 6.27 -1.36 41.79
CA GLN A 275 7.34 -0.37 41.68
C GLN A 275 7.18 0.54 40.45
N SER A 276 6.72 0.00 39.32
CA SER A 276 6.39 0.78 38.13
C SER A 276 5.25 1.76 38.39
N GLU A 277 4.15 1.31 39.01
CA GLU A 277 3.00 2.17 39.34
C GLU A 277 3.38 3.24 40.38
N LEU A 278 4.20 2.90 41.38
CA LEU A 278 4.75 3.87 42.34
C LEU A 278 5.68 4.89 41.66
N SER A 279 6.49 4.45 40.70
CA SER A 279 7.33 5.33 39.89
C SER A 279 6.47 6.26 39.05
N GLU A 280 5.45 5.77 38.35
CA GLU A 280 4.51 6.60 37.59
C GLU A 280 3.85 7.66 38.48
N LEU A 281 3.41 7.29 39.68
CA LEU A 281 2.81 8.24 40.62
C LEU A 281 3.81 9.30 41.08
N SER A 282 5.07 8.93 41.35
CA SER A 282 6.11 9.89 41.74
C SER A 282 6.48 10.88 40.64
N HIS A 283 6.28 10.51 39.38
CA HIS A 283 6.52 11.36 38.22
C HIS A 283 5.26 12.07 37.71
N PHE A 284 4.11 11.83 38.33
CA PHE A 284 2.83 12.45 37.96
C PHE A 284 2.76 13.89 38.48
N ASN A 285 3.26 14.82 37.67
CA ASN A 285 3.26 16.25 37.97
C ASN A 285 2.27 16.99 37.05
N PRO A 286 1.62 18.07 37.55
CA PRO A 286 0.71 18.88 36.73
C PRO A 286 1.51 19.62 35.65
N LYS A 287 0.98 19.69 34.43
CA LYS A 287 1.56 20.48 33.34
C LYS A 287 0.99 21.90 33.33
N ALA A 288 1.73 22.83 32.74
CA ALA A 288 1.27 24.20 32.59
C ALA A 288 0.02 24.26 31.71
N GLY A 289 -1.09 24.74 32.26
CA GLY A 289 -2.39 24.82 31.58
C GLY A 289 -3.38 23.70 31.94
N ASP A 290 -2.99 22.71 32.75
CA ASP A 290 -3.89 21.65 33.20
C ASP A 290 -4.95 22.16 34.18
N ASP A 291 -6.17 21.62 34.10
CA ASP A 291 -7.22 21.86 35.08
C ASP A 291 -6.86 21.19 36.42
N ALA A 292 -6.78 22.00 37.48
CA ALA A 292 -6.36 21.51 38.79
C ALA A 292 -7.30 20.43 39.34
N ARG A 293 -8.60 20.52 39.08
CA ARG A 293 -9.58 19.54 39.57
C ARG A 293 -9.41 18.21 38.84
N GLU A 294 -9.22 18.23 37.53
CA GLU A 294 -8.92 17.04 36.73
C GLU A 294 -7.61 16.37 37.17
N TYR A 295 -6.56 17.16 37.40
CA TYR A 295 -5.30 16.67 37.96
C TYR A 295 -5.50 15.95 39.31
N PHE A 296 -6.21 16.57 40.26
CA PHE A 296 -6.45 15.94 41.56
C PHE A 296 -7.32 14.68 41.47
N VAL A 297 -8.32 14.65 40.58
CA VAL A 297 -9.14 13.46 40.35
C VAL A 297 -8.29 12.31 39.79
N ASN A 298 -7.42 12.59 38.82
CA ASN A 298 -6.53 11.60 38.22
C ASN A 298 -5.47 11.09 39.21
N LEU A 299 -4.90 11.99 40.02
CA LEU A 299 -3.97 11.65 41.08
C LEU A 299 -4.62 10.74 42.14
N VAL A 300 -5.86 11.02 42.54
CA VAL A 300 -6.62 10.18 43.48
C VAL A 300 -6.95 8.81 42.89
N HIS A 301 -7.29 8.72 41.60
CA HIS A 301 -7.53 7.44 40.93
C HIS A 301 -6.25 6.60 40.83
N LYS A 302 -5.14 7.18 40.37
CA LYS A 302 -3.83 6.51 40.32
C LYS A 302 -3.36 6.08 41.72
N GLY A 303 -3.53 6.95 42.72
CA GLY A 303 -3.22 6.64 44.11
C GLY A 303 -4.10 5.53 44.72
N LYS A 304 -5.38 5.43 44.33
CA LYS A 304 -6.27 4.34 44.77
C LYS A 304 -5.91 2.99 44.17
N ALA A 305 -5.50 2.96 42.89
CA ALA A 305 -5.00 1.74 42.25
C ALA A 305 -3.81 1.16 43.03
N ILE A 306 -2.88 2.03 43.44
CA ILE A 306 -1.71 1.65 44.25
C ILE A 306 -2.10 1.34 45.71
N ARG A 307 -3.08 2.05 46.30
CA ARG A 307 -3.47 1.85 47.71
C ARG A 307 -4.27 0.57 47.95
N ASN A 308 -4.99 0.05 46.95
CA ASN A 308 -5.58 -1.29 47.03
C ASN A 308 -4.50 -2.39 47.18
N ILE A 309 -3.26 -2.13 46.78
CA ILE A 309 -2.09 -3.01 46.99
C ILE A 309 -1.58 -2.94 48.44
N TYR A 310 -1.81 -1.85 49.18
CA TYR A 310 -1.19 -1.60 50.49
C TYR A 310 -2.12 -1.51 51.72
N VAL A 311 -3.44 -1.41 51.58
CA VAL A 311 -4.33 -1.23 52.75
C VAL A 311 -5.28 -2.40 52.97
N ARG A 312 -4.75 -3.42 53.65
CA ARG A 312 -5.50 -4.15 54.69
C ARG A 312 -4.56 -4.66 55.79
N PHE A 313 -3.84 -3.73 56.42
CA PHE A 313 -3.23 -3.95 57.74
C PHE A 313 -3.39 -2.69 58.59
N THR A 314 -4.60 -2.47 59.11
CA THR A 314 -4.92 -1.93 60.45
C THR A 314 -6.43 -1.81 60.58
N LEU A 315 -7.05 -2.79 61.26
CA LEU A 315 -7.93 -2.50 62.38
C LEU A 315 -7.09 -2.74 63.64
#